data_AF-A0A8T5SA53-F1
#
_entry.id   AF-A0A8T5SA53-F1
#
_cell.length_a   1.000
_cell.length_b   1.000
_cell.length_c   1.000
_cell.angle_alpha   90.00
_cell.angle_beta   90.00
_cell.angle_gamma   90.00
#
_symmetry.space_group_name_H-M   'P 1'
#
loop_
_entity.id
_entity.type
_entity.pdbx_description
1 polymer ?
#
loop_
_entity_poly.entity_id
_entity_poly.type
_entity_poly.pdbx_seq_one_letter_code
_entity_poly.pdbx_strand_id
1 'polypeptide(L)'
;MYDGIDESYPKILFFSSTHCAPCAPVSEMLKRINISMFGKKLRIEKISIDLEENRHLTQEYRISSVPTLIIAEKRISVNIAEEEIIDAILYAFISSVKL
;
A
#
# COMPACT_ATOMS: atom_id res chain seq x y z
N MET A 1 -26.59 5.06 5.99
CA MET A 1 -25.56 4.08 5.61
C MET A 1 -24.34 4.87 5.18
N TYR A 2 -23.28 4.89 6.00
CA TYR A 2 -22.02 5.52 5.62
C TYR A 2 -21.28 4.55 4.71
N ASP A 3 -21.17 4.89 3.44
CA ASP A 3 -20.26 4.22 2.51
C ASP A 3 -18.84 4.67 2.89
N GLY A 4 -18.26 3.93 3.84
CA GLY A 4 -17.15 4.36 4.69
C GLY A 4 -15.78 4.38 4.01
N ILE A 5 -15.65 5.14 2.93
CA ILE A 5 -14.34 5.51 2.38
C ILE A 5 -14.03 6.93 2.86
N ASP A 6 -13.28 7.02 3.95
CA ASP A 6 -12.75 8.29 4.42
C ASP A 6 -11.57 8.70 3.52
N GLU A 7 -11.81 9.65 2.61
CA GLU A 7 -10.77 10.18 1.71
C GLU A 7 -9.61 10.86 2.46
N SER A 8 -9.74 11.08 3.77
CA SER A 8 -8.68 11.60 4.62
C SER A 8 -7.51 10.62 4.80
N TYR A 9 -7.70 9.33 4.49
CA TYR A 9 -6.67 8.30 4.60
C TYR A 9 -5.95 8.09 3.27
N PRO A 10 -4.61 8.04 3.26
CA PRO A 10 -3.85 7.86 2.03
C PRO A 10 -4.16 6.49 1.39
N LYS A 11 -4.25 6.48 0.07
CA LYS A 11 -4.36 5.26 -0.72
C LYS A 11 -3.00 4.55 -0.72
N ILE A 12 -3.00 3.27 -0.36
CA ILE A 12 -1.81 2.40 -0.36
C ILE A 12 -2.01 1.37 -1.46
N LEU A 13 -1.12 1.38 -2.46
CA LEU A 13 -1.11 0.34 -3.49
C LEU A 13 -0.09 -0.72 -3.11
N PHE A 14 -0.52 -1.97 -3.02
CA PHE A 14 0.33 -3.11 -2.70
C PHE A 14 0.39 -4.09 -3.88
N PHE A 15 1.46 -3.98 -4.67
CA PHE A 15 1.73 -4.88 -5.79
C PHE A 15 2.30 -6.21 -5.29
N SER A 16 1.64 -7.30 -5.66
CA SER A 16 1.91 -8.68 -5.23
C SER A 16 1.78 -9.64 -6.41
N SER A 17 2.16 -10.91 -6.21
CA SER A 17 1.85 -12.03 -7.11
C SER A 17 1.37 -13.23 -6.29
N THR A 18 0.70 -14.18 -6.95
CA THR A 18 0.30 -15.49 -6.43
C THR A 18 1.53 -16.31 -6.03
N HIS A 19 2.64 -16.12 -6.74
CA HIS A 19 3.90 -16.82 -6.52
C HIS A 19 4.96 -15.90 -5.89
N CYS A 20 4.57 -15.24 -4.79
CA CYS A 20 5.44 -14.30 -4.07
C CYS A 20 5.51 -14.65 -2.57
N ALA A 21 6.46 -15.50 -2.19
CA ALA A 21 6.75 -15.78 -0.78
C ALA A 21 7.02 -14.52 0.07
N PRO A 22 7.83 -13.53 -0.38
CA PRO A 22 8.06 -12.33 0.42
C PRO A 22 6.85 -11.38 0.55
N CYS A 23 5.77 -11.59 -0.20
CA CYS A 23 4.57 -10.77 -0.12
C CYS A 23 3.71 -11.07 1.13
N ALA A 24 3.77 -12.30 1.67
CA ALA A 24 3.00 -12.70 2.84
C ALA A 24 3.31 -11.88 4.10
N PRO A 25 4.58 -11.72 4.53
CA PRO A 25 4.89 -10.89 5.71
C PRO A 25 4.50 -9.42 5.52
N VAL A 26 4.63 -8.87 4.30
CA VAL A 26 4.20 -7.50 3.98
C VAL A 26 2.70 -7.34 4.12
N SER A 27 1.92 -8.32 3.66
CA SER A 27 0.47 -8.35 3.85
C SER A 27 0.09 -8.35 5.34
N GLU A 28 0.80 -9.10 6.18
CA GLU A 28 0.55 -9.13 7.62
C GLU A 28 0.98 -7.83 8.32
N MET A 29 2.09 -7.21 7.90
CA MET A 29 2.49 -5.87 8.37
C MET A 29 1.38 -4.84 8.09
N LEU A 30 0.91 -4.74 6.83
CA LEU A 30 -0.16 -3.83 6.44
C LEU A 30 -1.44 -4.06 7.25
N LYS A 31 -1.80 -5.33 7.49
CA LYS A 31 -2.96 -5.70 8.31
C LYS A 31 -2.80 -5.25 9.77
N ARG A 32 -1.63 -5.49 10.38
CA ARG A 32 -1.34 -5.04 11.75
C ARG A 32 -1.38 -3.53 11.86
N ILE A 33 -0.70 -2.81 10.97
CA ILE A 33 -0.68 -1.34 10.94
C ILE A 33 -2.11 -0.80 10.82
N ASN A 34 -2.89 -1.33 9.87
CA ASN A 34 -4.27 -0.89 9.66
C ASN A 34 -5.15 -1.08 10.90
N ILE A 35 -5.06 -2.24 11.55
CA ILE A 35 -5.88 -2.55 12.74
C ILE A 35 -5.40 -1.76 13.96
N SER A 36 -4.12 -1.84 14.29
CA SER A 36 -3.59 -1.37 15.57
C SER A 36 -3.34 0.13 15.63
N MET A 37 -3.00 0.77 14.49
CA MET A 37 -2.63 2.19 14.47
C MET A 37 -3.72 3.06 13.84
N PHE A 38 -4.43 2.55 12.84
CA PHE A 38 -5.38 3.33 12.04
C PHE A 38 -6.83 2.86 12.18
N GLY A 39 -7.13 1.93 13.08
CA GLY A 39 -8.50 1.53 13.41
C GLY A 39 -9.31 1.00 12.21
N LYS A 40 -8.66 0.28 11.29
CA LYS A 40 -9.21 -0.27 10.04
C LYS A 40 -9.61 0.77 8.98
N LYS A 41 -9.01 1.96 9.03
CA LYS A 41 -9.34 3.06 8.10
C LYS A 41 -8.39 3.21 6.91
N LEU A 42 -7.24 2.51 6.89
CA LEU A 42 -6.34 2.56 5.73
C LEU A 42 -7.01 1.97 4.48
N ARG A 43 -6.83 2.67 3.36
CA ARG A 43 -7.28 2.26 2.02
C ARG A 43 -6.17 1.46 1.34
N ILE A 44 -6.12 0.16 1.61
CA ILE A 44 -5.10 -0.75 1.05
C ILE A 44 -5.69 -1.47 -0.17
N GLU A 45 -5.16 -1.19 -1.35
CA GLU A 45 -5.50 -1.87 -2.59
C GLU A 45 -4.39 -2.87 -2.95
N LYS A 46 -4.69 -4.17 -2.84
CA LYS A 46 -3.78 -5.22 -3.27
C LYS A 46 -3.95 -5.48 -4.76
N ILE A 47 -2.87 -5.29 -5.52
CA ILE A 47 -2.84 -5.43 -6.97
C ILE A 47 -2.01 -6.66 -7.31
N SER A 48 -2.61 -7.65 -7.97
CA SER A 48 -1.86 -8.81 -8.47
C SER A 48 -1.29 -8.51 -9.85
N ILE A 49 0.03 -8.64 -10.02
CA ILE A 49 0.69 -8.46 -11.32
C ILE A 49 0.44 -9.63 -12.29
N ASP A 50 -0.13 -10.74 -11.80
CA ASP A 50 -0.44 -11.91 -12.62
C ASP A 50 -1.75 -11.74 -13.42
N LEU A 51 -2.58 -10.74 -13.06
CA LEU A 51 -3.89 -10.49 -13.66
C LEU A 51 -3.78 -9.48 -14.80
N GLU A 52 -4.32 -9.82 -15.97
CA GLU A 52 -4.25 -8.95 -17.16
C GLU A 52 -4.99 -7.62 -16.93
N GLU A 53 -6.09 -7.59 -16.16
CA GLU A 53 -6.80 -6.34 -15.86
C GLU A 53 -5.92 -5.31 -15.13
N ASN A 54 -4.91 -5.75 -14.39
CA ASN A 54 -4.00 -4.90 -13.61
C ASN A 54 -2.76 -4.48 -14.40
N ARG A 55 -2.61 -4.95 -15.65
CA ARG A 55 -1.43 -4.67 -16.46
C ARG A 55 -1.19 -3.17 -16.67
N HIS A 56 -2.26 -2.40 -16.83
CA HIS A 56 -2.18 -0.95 -16.96
C HIS A 56 -1.57 -0.30 -15.70
N LEU A 57 -1.98 -0.72 -14.50
CA LEU A 57 -1.41 -0.23 -13.24
C LEU A 57 0.06 -0.62 -13.10
N THR A 58 0.40 -1.87 -13.42
CA THR A 58 1.79 -2.35 -13.38
C THR A 58 2.71 -1.52 -14.29
N GLN A 59 2.21 -1.12 -15.46
CA GLN A 59 2.93 -0.26 -16.41
C GLN A 59 3.00 1.20 -15.94
N GLU A 60 1.88 1.78 -15.51
CA GLU A 60 1.78 3.16 -15.01
C GLU A 60 2.75 3.39 -13.85
N TYR A 61 2.75 2.47 -12.87
CA TYR A 61 3.62 2.53 -11.70
C TYR A 61 4.99 1.88 -11.95
N ARG A 62 5.33 1.49 -13.20
CA ARG A 62 6.63 0.92 -13.59
C ARG A 62 7.12 -0.17 -12.63
N ILE A 63 6.24 -1.10 -12.29
CA ILE A 63 6.52 -2.15 -11.29
C ILE A 63 7.39 -3.22 -11.94
N SER A 64 8.61 -3.37 -11.43
CA SER A 64 9.60 -4.35 -11.92
C SER A 64 9.79 -5.55 -10.98
N SER A 65 9.30 -5.45 -9.73
CA SER A 65 9.43 -6.51 -8.72
C SER A 65 8.29 -6.46 -7.71
N VAL A 66 7.99 -7.61 -7.11
CA VAL A 66 7.05 -7.74 -5.98
C VAL A 66 7.75 -8.36 -4.76
N PRO A 67 7.38 -7.97 -3.52
CA PRO A 67 6.39 -6.95 -3.17
C PRO A 67 6.86 -5.52 -3.48
N THR A 68 5.93 -4.65 -3.87
CA THR A 68 6.15 -3.19 -3.96
C THR A 68 4.96 -2.45 -3.35
N LEU A 69 5.23 -1.47 -2.50
CA LEU A 69 4.24 -0.54 -1.95
C LEU A 69 4.40 0.83 -2.59
N ILE A 70 3.28 1.46 -2.96
CA ILE A 70 3.21 2.87 -3.32
C ILE A 70 2.29 3.56 -2.30
N ILE A 71 2.83 4.54 -1.58
CA ILE A 71 2.15 5.28 -0.52
C ILE A 71 2.41 6.76 -0.78
N ALA A 72 1.39 7.48 -1.26
CA ALA A 72 1.56 8.80 -1.88
C ALA A 72 2.69 8.79 -2.93
N GLU A 73 3.73 9.60 -2.76
CA GLU A 73 4.88 9.67 -3.68
C GLU A 73 6.01 8.68 -3.33
N LYS A 74 5.89 7.95 -2.20
CA LYS A 74 6.92 7.01 -1.76
C LYS A 74 6.71 5.63 -2.37
N ARG A 75 7.79 5.08 -2.92
CA ARG A 75 7.90 3.68 -3.35
C ARG A 75 8.77 2.92 -2.35
N ILE A 76 8.26 1.79 -1.86
CA ILE A 76 8.99 0.89 -0.99
C ILE A 76 9.02 -0.50 -1.65
N SER A 77 10.22 -1.00 -1.95
CA SER A 77 10.43 -2.26 -2.65
C SER A 77 11.68 -2.93 -2.07
N VAL A 78 11.63 -4.26 -1.91
CA VAL A 78 12.74 -5.08 -1.36
C VAL A 78 13.03 -4.75 0.11
N ASN A 79 13.26 -5.77 0.96
CA ASN A 79 13.59 -5.60 2.38
C ASN A 79 12.65 -4.66 3.16
N ILE A 80 11.35 -4.72 2.85
CA ILE A 80 10.33 -3.82 3.40
C ILE A 80 10.25 -4.00 4.92
N ALA A 81 10.47 -2.91 5.66
CA ALA A 81 10.35 -2.87 7.12
C ALA A 81 9.03 -2.22 7.56
N GLU A 82 8.49 -2.64 8.71
CA GLU A 82 7.22 -2.12 9.23
C GLU A 82 7.29 -0.61 9.52
N GLU A 83 8.41 -0.15 10.07
CA GLU A 83 8.68 1.27 10.38
C GLU A 83 8.66 2.15 9.12
N GLU A 84 9.23 1.67 8.02
CA GLU A 84 9.25 2.41 6.75
C GLU A 84 7.85 2.61 6.17
N ILE A 85 6.98 1.61 6.32
CA ILE A 85 5.57 1.70 5.92
C ILE A 85 4.86 2.76 6.76
N ILE A 86 5.05 2.74 8.08
CA ILE A 86 4.43 3.68 9.01
C ILE A 86 4.85 5.11 8.67
N ASP A 87 6.15 5.36 8.50
CA ASP A 87 6.69 6.67 8.15
C ASP A 87 6.16 7.17 6.82
N ALA A 88 5.98 6.30 5.84
CA ALA A 88 5.39 6.66 4.56
C ALA A 88 3.90 7.03 4.68
N ILE A 89 3.14 6.30 5.49
CA ILE A 89 1.73 6.61 5.76
C ILE A 89 1.62 7.96 6.49
N LEU A 90 2.39 8.17 7.56
CA LEU A 90 2.38 9.43 8.32
C LEU A 90 2.80 10.62 7.45
N TYR A 91 3.83 10.45 6.63
CA TYR A 91 4.22 11.47 5.65
C TYR A 91 3.07 11.82 4.72
N ALA A 92 2.37 10.81 4.17
CA ALA A 92 1.24 11.01 3.28
C ALA A 92 0.08 11.78 3.94
N PHE A 93 -0.18 11.56 5.24
CA PHE A 93 -1.16 12.36 5.98
C PHE A 93 -0.73 13.83 6.06
N ILE A 94 0.52 14.08 6.46
CA ILE A 94 1.03 15.44 6.66
C ILE A 94 1.08 16.20 5.33
N SER A 95 1.54 15.56 4.25
CA SER A 95 1.63 16.17 2.93
C SER A 95 0.27 16.47 2.29
N SER A 96 -0.80 15.77 2.73
CA SER A 96 -2.16 15.99 2.24
C SER A 96 -2.82 17.23 2.88
N VAL A 97 -2.27 17.75 3.98
CA VAL A 97 -2.67 19.02 4.57
C VAL A 97 -2.02 20.15 3.75
N LYS A 98 -2.75 20.70 2.79
CA LYS A 98 -2.38 21.98 2.16
C LYS A 98 -2.37 23.06 3.26
N LEU A 99 -1.19 23.58 3.59
CA LEU A 99 -1.03 24.82 4.37
C LEU A 99 -1.59 26.02 3.60
#